data_AF-A0A178ZR52-F1
#
_entry.id   AF-A0A178ZR52-F1
#
_cell.length_a   1.000
_cell.length_b   1.000
_cell.length_c   1.000
_cell.angle_alpha   90.00
_cell.angle_beta   90.00
_cell.angle_gamma   90.00
#
_symmetry.space_group_name_H-M   'P 1'
#
loop_
_entity.id
_entity.type
_entity.pdbx_description
1 polymer ?
#
loop_
_entity_poly.entity_id
_entity_poly.type
_entity_poly.pdbx_seq_one_letter_code
_entity_poly.pdbx_strand_id
1 'polypeptide(L)' 'MKGDKEFAGTLIGFDDYVNMVLEDVIEFDYTGAQTRLPKILLNGNNICMLIPGGEGPVAATAS' A
#
# COMPACT_ATOMS: atom_id res chain seq x y z
N MET A 1 -5.78 -3.06 4.64
CA MET A 1 -6.50 -4.24 4.09
C MET A 1 -7.36 -4.89 5.18
N LYS A 2 -8.17 -5.91 4.89
CA LYS A 2 -8.73 -6.78 5.95
C LYS A 2 -7.56 -7.41 6.71
N GLY A 3 -7.21 -6.88 7.89
CA GLY A 3 -6.08 -7.34 8.71
C GLY A 3 -4.92 -6.36 8.89
N ASP A 4 -5.20 -5.05 9.00
CA ASP A 4 -4.29 -4.03 9.57
C ASP A 4 -2.92 -3.85 8.89
N LYS A 5 -2.78 -4.31 7.64
CA LYS A 5 -1.61 -4.03 6.80
C LYS A 5 -1.84 -2.87 5.85
N GLU A 6 -0.84 -2.01 5.75
CA GLU A 6 -0.80 -0.88 4.83
C GLU A 6 0.35 -1.02 3.83
N PHE A 7 0.13 -0.57 2.60
CA PHE A 7 1.13 -0.61 1.54
C PHE A 7 1.22 0.78 0.91
N ALA A 8 2.40 1.36 0.90
CA ALA A 8 2.70 2.59 0.19
C ALA A 8 3.67 2.30 -0.96
N GLY A 9 3.40 2.78 -2.16
CA GLY A 9 4.25 2.55 -3.32
C GLY A 9 3.74 3.27 -4.56
N THR A 10 4.47 3.13 -5.66
CA THR A 10 4.11 3.74 -6.94
C THR A 10 3.17 2.83 -7.71
N LEU A 11 1.94 3.29 -7.99
CA LEU A 11 0.97 2.54 -8.79
C LEU A 11 1.42 2.52 -10.26
N ILE A 12 1.72 1.32 -10.77
CA ILE A 12 2.16 1.10 -12.15
C ILE A 12 0.99 0.77 -13.07
N GLY A 13 -0.02 0.08 -12.54
CA GLY A 13 -1.20 -0.28 -13.31
C GLY A 13 -2.25 -0.97 -12.46
N PHE A 14 -3.48 -1.00 -12.96
CA PHE A 14 -4.60 -1.71 -12.37
C PHE A 14 -5.48 -2.32 -13.45
N ASP A 15 -6.31 -3.30 -13.07
CA ASP A 15 -7.30 -3.92 -13.96
C ASP A 15 -8.75 -3.59 -13.55
N ASP A 16 -9.72 -4.10 -14.31
CA ASP A 16 -11.16 -3.89 -14.06
C ASP A 16 -11.63 -4.48 -12.72
N TYR A 17 -10.87 -5.40 -12.14
CA TYR A 17 -11.12 -6.02 -10.83
C TYR A 17 -10.35 -5.31 -9.70
N VAL A 18 -9.72 -4.17 -10.00
CA VAL A 18 -8.97 -3.36 -9.03
C VAL A 18 -7.77 -4.12 -8.45
N ASN A 19 -7.26 -5.16 -9.15
CA ASN A 19 -5.95 -5.69 -8.84
C ASN A 19 -4.90 -4.65 -9.24
N MET A 20 -3.98 -4.33 -8.34
CA MET A 20 -3.03 -3.24 -8.52
C MET A 20 -1.61 -3.75 -8.55
N VAL A 21 -0.82 -3.27 -9.50
CA VAL A 21 0.63 -3.48 -9.54
C VAL A 21 1.29 -2.25 -8.94
N LEU A 22 2.06 -2.46 -7.88
CA LEU A 22 2.84 -1.40 -7.22
C LEU A 22 4.33 -1.73 -7.31
N GLU A 23 5.15 -0.70 -7.49
CA GLU A 23 6.62 -0.76 -7.42
C GLU A 23 7.13 0.14 -6.30
N ASP A 24 8.36 -0.13 -5.84
CA ASP A 24 9.01 0.55 -4.70
C ASP A 24 8.12 0.57 -3.45
N VAL A 25 7.57 -0.59 -3.11
CA VAL A 25 6.56 -0.73 -2.06
C VAL A 25 7.19 -0.80 -0.68
N ILE A 26 6.55 -0.13 0.27
CA ILE A 26 6.79 -0.24 1.69
C ILE A 26 5.53 -0.83 2.32
N GLU A 27 5.65 -2.06 2.82
CA GLU A 27 4.65 -2.70 3.66
C GLU A 27 4.84 -2.25 5.10
N PHE A 28 3.79 -1.73 5.71
CA PHE A 28 3.72 -1.39 7.11
C PHE A 28 2.86 -2.44 7.82
N ASP A 29 3.49 -3.11 8.78
CA ASP A 29 2.80 -4.02 9.70
C ASP A 29 2.30 -3.25 10.94
N TYR A 30 1.26 -3.76 11.60
CA TYR A 30 0.69 -3.15 12.81
C TYR A 30 1.69 -3.04 13.97
N THR A 31 2.77 -3.82 13.90
CA THR A 31 3.90 -3.82 14.84
C THR A 31 4.86 -2.65 14.62
N GLY A 32 4.66 -1.83 13.57
CA GLY A 32 5.55 -0.75 13.15
C GLY A 32 6.72 -1.21 12.30
N ALA A 33 6.81 -2.50 11.97
CA ALA A 33 7.82 -3.03 11.07
C ALA A 33 7.55 -2.58 9.63
N GLN A 34 8.61 -2.10 8.96
CA GLN A 34 8.57 -1.71 7.56
C GLN A 34 9.34 -2.70 6.73
N THR A 35 8.68 -3.27 5.71
CA THR A 35 9.33 -4.17 4.75
C THR A 35 9.31 -3.54 3.37
N ARG A 36 10.48 -3.46 2.73
CA ARG A 36 10.59 -2.96 1.36
C ARG A 36 10.48 -4.09 0.37
N LEU A 37 9.57 -3.95 -0.59
CA LEU A 37 9.31 -4.89 -1.65
C LEU A 37 9.50 -4.17 -2.99
N PRO A 38 10.34 -4.68 -3.91
CA PRO A 38 10.60 -4.01 -5.18
C PRO A 38 9.34 -3.94 -6.06
N LYS A 39 8.49 -4.97 -5.99
CA LYS A 39 7.25 -5.06 -6.78
C LYS A 39 6.25 -5.99 -6.11
N ILE A 40 4.97 -5.63 -6.15
CA ILE A 40 3.87 -6.45 -5.64
C ILE A 40 2.65 -6.34 -6.54
N LEU A 41 1.86 -7.42 -6.60
CA LEU A 41 0.51 -7.43 -7.14
C LEU A 41 -0.46 -7.53 -5.97
N LEU A 42 -1.23 -6.47 -5.72
CA LEU A 42 -2.29 -6.46 -4.72
C LEU A 42 -3.59 -6.95 -5.33
N ASN A 43 -4.27 -7.85 -4.62
CA ASN A 43 -5.58 -8.33 -5.02
C ASN A 43 -6.67 -7.31 -4.64
N GLY A 44 -7.47 -6.89 -5.62
CA GLY A 44 -8.50 -5.85 -5.45
C GLY A 44 -9.56 -6.17 -4.41
N ASN A 45 -9.88 -7.45 -4.17
CA ASN A 45 -10.87 -7.85 -3.17
C ASN A 45 -10.45 -7.51 -1.73
N ASN A 46 -9.15 -7.31 -1.49
CA ASN A 46 -8.60 -7.01 -0.17
C ASN A 46 -8.27 -5.53 0.02
N ILE A 47 -8.47 -4.69 -1.01
CA ILE A 47 -8.23 -3.26 -0.98
C ILE A 47 -9.45 -2.56 -0.38
N CYS A 48 -9.26 -1.85 0.73
CA CYS A 48 -10.32 -1.12 1.42
C CYS A 48 -10.33 0.37 1.05
N MET A 49 -9.15 0.97 0.88
CA MET A 49 -8.98 2.39 0.59
C MET A 49 -7.72 2.59 -0.25
N LEU A 50 -7.77 3.53 -1.20
CA LEU A 50 -6.63 3.99 -1.99
C LEU A 50 -6.44 5.49 -1.74
N ILE A 51 -5.23 5.88 -1.36
CA ILE A 51 -4.88 7.28 -1.11
C ILE A 51 -3.80 7.71 -2.12
N PRO A 52 -4.16 8.48 -3.17
CA PRO A 52 -3.18 9.00 -4.12
C PRO A 52 -2.28 10.04 -3.43
N GLY A 53 -0.96 9.91 -3.61
CA GLY A 53 0.03 10.80 -2.98
C GLY A 53 0.25 10.58 -1.49
N GLY A 54 -0.26 9.48 -0.92
CA GLY A 54 -0.02 9.15 0.49
C GLY A 54 1.41 8.64 0.72
N GLU A 55 2.09 9.19 1.73
CA GLU A 55 3.44 8.76 2.16
C GLU A 55 3.40 7.59 3.17
N GLY A 56 2.26 6.88 3.26
CA GLY A 56 1.99 5.90 4.32
C GLY A 56 1.73 6.56 5.69
N PRO A 57 1.66 5.78 6.77
CA PRO A 57 1.29 6.26 8.11
C PRO A 57 2.35 7.20 8.75
N VAL A 58 3.44 7.50 8.03
CA VAL A 58 4.53 8.37 8.47
C VAL A 58 4.14 9.86 8.41
N ALA A 59 3.13 10.23 7.61
CA ALA A 59 2.70 11.62 7.43
C ALA A 59 1.67 12.12 8.48
N ALA A 60 1.15 11.26 9.35
CA ALA A 60 0.21 11.69 10.41
C ALA A 60 0.86 12.47 11.55
N THR A 61 2.19 12.60 11.55
CA THR A 61 2.96 13.52 12.39
C THR A 61 3.44 14.73 11.58
N ALA A 62 2.51 15.45 10.93
CA ALA A 62 2.74 16.83 10.56
C ALA A 62 2.02 17.72 11.59
N SER A 63 2.85 18.36 12.40
CA SER A 63 2.58 19.37 13.45
C SER A 63 1.64 20.50 13.03
#